data_AF-A0ABC8ISC6-F1
#
_entry.id   AF-A0ABC8ISC6-F1
#
_cell.length_a   1.000
_cell.length_b   1.000
_cell.length_c   1.000
_cell.angle_alpha   90.00
_cell.angle_beta   90.00
_cell.angle_gamma   90.00
#
_symmetry.space_group_name_H-M   'P 1'
#
loop_
_entity.id
_entity.type
_entity.pdbx_description
1 polymer ?
#
loop_
_entity_poly.entity_id
_entity_poly.type
_entity_poly.pdbx_seq_one_letter_code
_entity_poly.pdbx_strand_id
1 'polypeptide(L)'
;MEESKRYKRMGKQTMGKKKKNKKGHGSGSGSGLLQMKVRKLQILIPGGKQCNQPDLLLLKTVDYIAQLKLKLMFLKAISGSL
;
A
#
# COMPACT_ATOMS: atom_id res chain seq x y z
N MET A 1 -20.04 -41.20 48.97
CA MET A 1 -19.48 -39.86 49.29
C MET A 1 -18.24 -39.71 48.41
N GLU A 2 -18.16 -38.62 47.62
CA GLU A 2 -16.93 -38.16 46.92
C GLU A 2 -16.16 -39.23 46.12
N GLU A 3 -16.44 -39.55 44.85
CA GLU A 3 -15.56 -38.97 43.81
C GLU A 3 -16.10 -39.09 42.37
N SER A 4 -17.31 -39.63 42.16
CA SER A 4 -17.99 -39.70 40.83
C SER A 4 -18.35 -38.33 40.21
N LYS A 5 -17.81 -37.23 40.75
CA LYS A 5 -18.04 -35.85 40.30
C LYS A 5 -16.86 -35.23 39.54
N ARG A 6 -15.75 -35.95 39.32
CA ARG A 6 -14.55 -35.40 38.66
C ARG A 6 -14.57 -35.38 37.13
N TYR A 7 -15.49 -36.09 36.47
CA TYR A 7 -15.60 -36.06 35.00
C TYR A 7 -16.33 -34.82 34.47
N LYS A 8 -16.93 -34.03 35.37
CA LYS A 8 -17.68 -32.80 35.07
C LYS A 8 -16.86 -31.53 35.26
N ARG A 9 -15.53 -31.63 35.17
CA ARG A 9 -14.64 -30.47 35.24
C ARG A 9 -13.96 -30.23 33.90
N MET A 10 -14.45 -29.16 33.24
CA MET A 10 -13.62 -28.21 32.51
C MET A 10 -13.18 -28.71 31.11
N GLY A 11 -14.03 -28.72 30.09
CA GLY A 11 -14.78 -27.53 29.67
C GLY A 11 -13.85 -26.35 29.29
N LYS A 12 -12.61 -26.61 28.86
CA LYS A 12 -11.72 -25.59 28.26
C LYS A 12 -11.23 -26.07 26.89
N GLN A 13 -12.18 -26.32 26.00
CA GLN A 13 -11.94 -26.06 24.58
C GLN A 13 -11.93 -24.54 24.41
N THR A 14 -10.79 -23.91 24.65
CA THR A 14 -10.52 -22.59 24.09
C THR A 14 -10.40 -22.77 22.59
N MET A 15 -11.55 -22.78 21.92
CA MET A 15 -11.68 -22.54 20.49
C MET A 15 -11.13 -21.13 20.25
N GLY A 16 -9.81 -21.05 20.04
CA GLY A 16 -9.15 -19.83 19.60
C GLY A 16 -9.91 -19.34 18.38
N LYS A 17 -10.65 -18.24 18.56
CA LYS A 17 -11.44 -17.59 17.53
C LYS A 17 -10.51 -17.35 16.35
N LYS A 18 -10.58 -18.21 15.33
CA LYS A 18 -9.95 -18.00 14.03
C LYS A 18 -10.55 -16.71 13.49
N LYS A 19 -9.82 -15.62 13.70
CA LYS A 19 -10.17 -14.26 13.27
C LYS A 19 -10.22 -14.31 11.75
N LYS A 20 -11.39 -14.66 11.22
CA LYS A 20 -11.71 -14.53 9.79
C LYS A 20 -11.61 -13.04 9.49
N ASN A 21 -10.43 -12.62 9.05
CA ASN A 21 -10.26 -11.39 8.29
C ASN A 21 -11.06 -11.56 7.00
N LYS A 22 -12.38 -11.38 7.08
CA LYS A 22 -13.20 -11.03 5.93
C LYS A 22 -12.81 -9.60 5.57
N LYS A 23 -11.65 -9.44 4.93
CA LYS A 23 -11.41 -8.27 4.09
C LYS A 23 -12.48 -8.36 3.02
N GLY A 24 -13.47 -7.49 3.13
CA GLY A 24 -14.60 -7.45 2.21
C GLY A 24 -14.08 -7.47 0.78
N HIS A 25 -14.47 -8.50 0.05
CA HIS A 25 -14.59 -8.42 -1.40
C HIS A 25 -15.72 -7.43 -1.68
N GLY A 26 -15.41 -6.15 -1.56
CA GLY A 26 -16.22 -5.07 -2.10
C GLY A 26 -16.02 -5.07 -3.59
N SER A 27 -17.03 -5.56 -4.30
CA SER A 27 -17.27 -5.38 -5.73
C SER A 27 -16.81 -3.98 -6.20
N GLY A 28 -15.82 -3.95 -7.10
CA GLY A 28 -15.29 -2.69 -7.65
C GLY A 28 -13.95 -2.88 -8.35
N SER A 29 -13.92 -3.73 -9.39
CA SER A 29 -12.71 -4.11 -10.14
C SER A 29 -11.82 -2.93 -10.59
N GLY A 30 -12.39 -1.74 -10.80
CA GLY A 30 -11.64 -0.53 -11.15
C GLY A 30 -11.01 0.25 -9.98
N SER A 31 -11.60 0.20 -8.79
CA SER A 31 -11.18 1.04 -7.64
C SER A 31 -9.84 0.57 -7.04
N GLY A 32 -9.63 -0.75 -6.94
CA GLY A 32 -8.39 -1.33 -6.46
C GLY A 32 -7.21 -1.08 -7.40
N LEU A 33 -7.46 -1.13 -8.71
CA LEU A 33 -6.45 -0.85 -9.73
C LEU A 33 -5.99 0.62 -9.69
N LEU A 34 -6.93 1.56 -9.56
CA LEU A 34 -6.63 2.97 -9.42
C LEU A 34 -5.80 3.23 -8.15
N GLN A 35 -6.19 2.66 -7.01
CA GLN A 35 -5.43 2.78 -5.76
C GLN A 35 -4.01 2.20 -5.91
N MET A 36 -3.84 1.08 -6.61
CA MET A 36 -2.50 0.54 -6.90
C MET A 36 -1.67 1.48 -7.77
N LYS A 37 -2.26 2.10 -8.80
CA LYS A 37 -1.57 3.09 -9.64
C LYS A 37 -1.14 4.32 -8.82
N VAL A 38 -2.02 4.85 -7.97
CA VAL A 38 -1.71 5.97 -7.08
C VAL A 38 -0.57 5.61 -6.13
N ARG A 39 -0.60 4.44 -5.50
CA ARG A 39 0.49 3.97 -4.62
C ARG A 39 1.81 3.83 -5.36
N LYS A 40 1.80 3.28 -6.58
CA LYS A 40 3.01 3.18 -7.41
C LYS A 40 3.55 4.58 -7.72
N LEU A 41 2.68 5.53 -8.06
CA LEU A 41 3.09 6.92 -8.32
C LEU A 41 3.72 7.56 -7.08
N GLN A 42 3.11 7.41 -5.89
CA GLN A 42 3.66 7.92 -4.63
C GLN A 42 5.07 7.38 -4.30
N ILE A 43 5.39 6.16 -4.72
CA ILE A 43 6.72 5.56 -4.53
C ILE A 43 7.74 6.15 -5.51
N LEU A 44 7.33 6.44 -6.75
CA LEU A 44 8.21 6.92 -7.81
C LEU A 44 8.59 8.40 -7.65
N ILE A 45 7.67 9.21 -7.13
CA ILE A 45 7.86 10.65 -7.02
C ILE A 45 8.61 10.99 -5.72
N PRO A 46 9.69 11.80 -5.76
CA PRO A 46 10.35 12.28 -4.55
C PRO A 46 9.37 13.00 -3.61
N GLY A 47 9.31 12.56 -2.34
CA GLY A 47 8.33 13.05 -1.36
C GLY A 47 6.89 12.59 -1.61
N GLY A 48 6.63 11.76 -2.62
CA GLY A 48 5.30 11.29 -3.01
C GLY A 48 4.61 10.45 -1.94
N LYS A 49 5.36 9.71 -1.11
CA LYS A 49 4.80 8.90 -0.01
C LYS A 49 4.09 9.74 1.06
N GLN A 50 4.48 10.99 1.25
CA GLN A 50 3.82 11.92 2.19
C GLN A 50 2.64 12.65 1.53
N CYS A 51 2.47 12.50 0.22
CA CYS A 51 1.47 13.21 -0.55
C CYS A 51 0.15 12.41 -0.60
N ASN A 52 -0.73 12.68 0.36
CA ASN A 52 -2.04 12.04 0.46
C ASN A 52 -3.10 12.72 -0.40
N GLN A 53 -2.85 13.95 -0.86
CA GLN A 53 -3.75 14.70 -1.74
C GLN A 53 -3.44 14.38 -3.21
N PRO A 54 -4.44 13.98 -4.02
CA PRO A 54 -4.20 13.56 -5.41
C PRO A 54 -3.67 14.71 -6.27
N ASP A 55 -4.21 15.91 -6.12
CA ASP A 55 -3.81 17.08 -6.93
C ASP A 55 -2.36 17.49 -6.65
N LEU A 56 -1.96 17.46 -5.38
CA LEU A 56 -0.58 17.73 -4.98
C LEU A 56 0.37 16.65 -5.50
N LEU A 57 -0.06 15.38 -5.52
CA LEU A 57 0.73 14.28 -6.09
C LEU A 57 0.92 14.47 -7.59
N LEU A 58 -0.12 14.90 -8.31
CA LEU A 58 -0.05 15.22 -9.73
C LEU A 58 0.87 16.42 -9.99
N LEU A 59 0.77 17.48 -9.20
CA LEU A 59 1.65 18.65 -9.32
C LEU A 59 3.12 18.27 -9.15
N LYS A 60 3.46 17.52 -8.08
CA LYS A 60 4.82 17.01 -7.86
C LYS A 60 5.28 16.06 -8.98
N THR A 61 4.35 15.32 -9.59
CA THR A 61 4.65 14.46 -10.74
C THR A 61 5.07 15.29 -11.94
N VAL A 62 4.34 16.37 -12.23
CA VAL A 62 4.66 17.30 -13.34
C VAL A 62 6.05 17.92 -13.11
N ASP A 63 6.30 18.43 -11.91
CA ASP A 63 7.59 19.03 -11.54
C ASP A 63 8.74 18.02 -11.73
N TYR A 64 8.55 16.79 -11.26
CA TYR A 64 9.58 15.77 -11.37
C TYR A 64 9.83 15.33 -12.81
N ILE A 65 8.79 15.23 -13.65
CA ILE A 65 8.96 14.97 -15.09
C ILE A 65 9.77 16.10 -15.74
N ALA A 66 9.47 17.35 -15.44
CA ALA A 66 10.22 18.49 -15.97
C ALA A 66 11.70 18.44 -15.52
N GLN A 67 11.97 18.16 -14.25
CA GLN A 67 13.33 18.00 -13.72
C GLN A 67 14.09 16.86 -14.40
N LEU A 68 13.47 15.70 -14.61
CA LEU A 68 14.09 14.57 -15.30
C LEU A 68 14.42 14.91 -16.75
N LYS A 69 13.52 15.57 -17.47
CA LYS A 69 13.77 16.02 -18.85
C LYS A 69 14.96 16.97 -18.92
N LEU A 70 15.02 17.96 -18.02
CA LEU A 70 16.15 18.89 -17.94
C LEU A 70 17.47 18.18 -17.66
N LYS A 71 17.49 17.24 -16.68
CA LYS A 71 18.68 16.42 -16.40
C LYS A 71 19.13 15.62 -17.62
N LEU A 72 18.19 15.04 -18.36
CA LEU A 72 18.49 14.25 -19.56
C LEU A 72 19.03 15.14 -20.69
N MET A 73 18.44 16.31 -20.92
CA MET A 73 18.96 17.30 -21.87
C MET A 73 20.36 17.77 -21.50
N PHE A 74 20.59 18.08 -20.22
CA PHE A 74 21.89 18.47 -19.71
C PHE A 74 22.93 17.35 -19.92
N LEU A 75 22.61 16.12 -19.51
CA LEU A 75 23.47 14.96 -19.71
C LEU A 75 23.80 14.74 -21.19
N LYS A 76 22.80 14.86 -22.08
CA LYS A 76 23.00 14.73 -23.53
C LYS A 76 23.88 15.84 -24.10
N ALA A 77 23.74 17.07 -23.61
CA ALA A 77 24.57 18.19 -24.04
C ALA A 77 26.04 18.00 -23.64
N ILE A 78 26.31 17.49 -22.44
CA ILE A 78 27.68 17.24 -21.98
C ILE A 78 28.26 15.92 -22.50
N SER A 79 27.43 14.92 -22.82
CA SER A 79 27.88 13.63 -23.37
C SER A 79 28.01 13.64 -24.88
N GLY A 80 27.33 14.56 -25.57
CA GLY A 80 27.39 14.77 -27.02
C GLY A 80 28.46 15.77 -27.46
N SER A 81 29.36 16.17 -26.56
CA SER A 81 30.59 16.91 -26.86
C SER A 81 31.82 15.99 -26.91
N LEU A 82 31.64 14.71 -27.27
CA LEU A 82 32.69 13.75 -27.57
C LEU A 82 32.51 13.21 -29.00
#